data_AF-A0A9P7FIJ7-F1
#
_entry.id   AF-A0A9P7FIJ7-F1
#
_cell.length_a   1.000
_cell.length_b   1.000
_cell.length_c   1.000
_cell.angle_alpha   90.00
_cell.angle_beta   90.00
_cell.angle_gamma   90.00
#
_symmetry.space_group_name_H-M   'P 1'
#
loop_
_entity.id
_entity.type
_entity.pdbx_description
1 polymer ?
#
loop_
_entity_poly.entity_id
_entity_poly.type
_entity_poly.pdbx_seq_one_letter_code
_entity_poly.pdbx_strand_id
1 'polypeptide(L)' 'TPLWRKDNEGKTVCNVCGLYYKLHGSARPISMKSDIIRKRSQHDARAQRFSLTKPPSASNTPGT' A
#
# COMPACT_ATOMS: atom_id res chain seq x y z
N THR A 1 0.85 -1.79 14.29
CA THR A 1 1.17 -1.46 12.88
C THR A 1 0.31 -2.31 11.96
N PRO A 2 -0.44 -1.73 11.01
CA PRO A 2 -1.33 -2.48 10.13
C PRO A 2 -0.63 -3.23 8.99
N LEU A 3 0.64 -2.90 8.70
CA LEU A 3 1.41 -3.54 7.63
C LEU A 3 2.84 -3.84 8.11
N TRP A 4 3.23 -5.10 8.07
CA TRP A 4 4.59 -5.55 8.38
C TRP A 4 5.44 -5.60 7.11
N ARG A 5 6.72 -5.28 7.24
CA ARG A 5 7.72 -5.37 6.15
C ARG A 5 8.88 -6.25 6.61
N LYS A 6 9.68 -6.74 5.67
CA LYS A 6 10.99 -7.36 5.94
C LYS A 6 12.09 -6.37 5.54
N ASP A 7 13.12 -6.25 6.38
CA ASP A 7 14.34 -5.55 6.00
C ASP A 7 15.27 -6.47 5.17
N ASN A 8 16.44 -5.94 4.80
CA ASN A 8 17.43 -6.66 3.99
C ASN A 8 18.06 -7.84 4.74
N GLU A 9 18.00 -7.82 6.06
CA GLU A 9 18.46 -8.91 6.95
C GLU A 9 17.33 -9.93 7.22
N GLY A 10 16.14 -9.72 6.65
CA GLY A 10 14.97 -10.58 6.80
C GLY A 10 14.18 -10.35 8.10
N LYS A 11 14.55 -9.38 8.94
CA LYS A 11 13.84 -9.05 10.18
C LYS A 11 12.52 -8.38 9.87
N THR A 12 11.52 -8.71 10.69
CA THR A 12 10.20 -8.11 10.60
C THR A 12 10.22 -6.71 11.20
N VAL A 13 9.93 -5.70 10.37
CA VAL A 13 9.88 -4.29 10.77
C VAL A 13 8.51 -3.70 10.50
N CYS A 14 8.20 -2.62 11.22
CA CYS A 14 6.94 -1.90 11.03
C CYS A 14 6.93 -1.13 9.70
N ASN A 15 5.76 -0.89 9.08
CA ASN A 15 5.68 -0.12 7.82
C ASN A 15 6.39 1.23 7.90
N VAL A 16 6.19 2.00 8.97
CA VAL A 16 6.83 3.32 9.14
C VAL A 16 8.35 3.19 9.28
N CYS A 17 8.81 2.16 9.99
CA CYS A 17 10.22 1.87 10.24
C CYS A 17 10.94 1.57 8.92
N GLY A 18 10.39 0.67 8.11
CA GLY A 18 10.95 0.30 6.81
C GLY A 18 10.89 1.44 5.78
N LEU A 19 9.80 2.24 5.79
CA LEU A 19 9.71 3.41 4.91
C LEU A 19 10.71 4.50 5.30
N TYR A 20 10.89 4.75 6.61
CA TYR A 20 11.85 5.74 7.09
C TYR A 20 13.28 5.38 6.68
N TYR A 21 13.70 4.13 6.90
CA TYR A 21 15.03 3.69 6.51
C TYR A 21 15.27 3.81 5.00
N LYS A 22 14.27 3.47 4.18
CA LYS A 22 14.39 3.59 2.73
C LYS A 22 14.47 5.04 2.23
N LEU A 23 13.84 5.99 2.92
CA LEU A 23 13.84 7.41 2.53
C LEU A 23 15.05 8.17 3.10
N HIS A 24 15.49 7.83 4.31
CA HIS A 24 16.49 8.59 5.06
C HIS A 24 17.83 7.86 5.27
N GLY A 25 17.94 6.60 4.85
CA GLY A 25 19.16 5.79 4.99
C GLY A 25 19.59 5.52 6.44
N SER A 26 18.74 5.83 7.42
CA SER A 26 19.04 5.73 8.85
C SER A 26 17.86 5.17 9.63
N ALA A 27 18.13 4.65 10.83
CA ALA A 27 17.08 4.12 11.70
C ALA A 27 16.15 5.25 12.18
N ARG A 28 14.86 4.94 12.30
CA ARG A 28 13.87 5.88 12.79
C ARG A 28 14.09 6.18 14.28
N PRO A 29 14.25 7.44 14.71
CA PRO A 29 14.46 7.76 16.11
C PRO A 29 13.23 7.44 16.96
N ILE A 30 13.47 6.96 18.19
CA ILE A 30 12.42 6.53 19.13
C ILE A 30 11.51 7.70 19.52
N SER A 31 12.06 8.91 19.60
CA SER A 31 11.29 10.13 19.91
C SER A 31 10.12 10.40 18.97
N MET A 32 10.15 9.88 17.73
CA MET A 32 9.06 10.05 16.77
C MET A 32 8.02 8.93 16.84
N LYS A 33 8.22 7.90 17.67
CA LYS A 33 7.24 6.83 17.83
C LYS A 33 6.00 7.37 18.53
N SER A 34 4.83 7.03 17.99
CA SER A 34 3.54 7.23 18.64
C SER A 34 2.85 5.87 18.73
N ASP A 35 2.28 5.56 19.88
CA ASP A 35 1.52 4.32 20.11
C ASP A 35 0.08 4.42 19.61
N ILE A 36 -0.39 5.64 19.31
CA ILE A 36 -1.74 5.88 18.80
C ILE A 36 -1.76 5.72 17.28
N ILE A 37 -2.52 4.73 16.80
CA ILE A 37 -2.75 4.50 15.38
C ILE A 37 -3.84 5.45 14.87
N ARG A 38 -3.45 6.52 14.18
CA ARG A 38 -4.39 7.44 13.52
C ARG A 38 -4.96 6.80 12.24
N LYS A 39 -6.29 6.72 12.16
CA LYS A 39 -7.01 6.29 10.95
C LYS A 39 -7.06 7.46 9.97
N ARG A 40 -6.74 7.21 8.71
CA ARG A 40 -6.93 8.18 7.63
C ARG A 40 -8.36 8.02 7.12
N SER A 41 -9.09 9.13 6.96
CA SER A 41 -10.38 9.10 6.25
C SER A 41 -10.12 8.58 4.85
N GLN A 42 -10.51 7.33 4.61
CA GLN A 42 -10.52 6.78 3.26
C GLN A 42 -11.76 7.37 2.61
N HIS A 43 -11.58 8.44 1.84
CA HIS A 43 -12.52 8.71 0.76
C HIS A 43 -12.63 7.41 -0.04
N ASP A 44 -13.84 6.92 -0.31
CA ASP A 44 -14.23 5.66 -0.98
C ASP A 44 -13.55 5.42 -2.34
N ALA A 45 -12.21 5.41 -2.40
CA ALA A 45 -11.41 5.25 -3.60
C ALA A 45 -11.43 3.81 -4.12
N ARG A 46 -12.02 2.88 -3.35
CA ARG A 46 -12.29 1.51 -3.80
C ARG A 46 -13.60 1.41 -4.60
N ALA A 47 -14.52 2.37 -4.47
CA ALA A 47 -15.75 2.40 -5.26
C ALA A 47 -15.52 2.85 -6.71
N GLN A 48 -14.47 3.64 -7.00
CA GLN A 48 -14.23 4.15 -8.36
C GLN A 48 -13.22 3.34 -9.19
N ARG A 49 -12.40 2.48 -8.56
CA ARG A 49 -11.36 1.71 -9.29
C ARG A 49 -11.91 0.47 -10.01
N PHE A 50 -13.09 -0.01 -9.63
CA PHE A 50 -13.78 -1.11 -10.33
C PHE A 50 -14.67 -0.65 -11.50
N SER A 51 -14.89 0.66 -11.64
CA SER A 51 -15.80 1.21 -12.66
C SER A 51 -15.10 1.62 -13.98
N LEU A 52 -13.76 1.58 -14.05
CA LEU A 52 -13.01 2.04 -15.25
C LEU A 52 -12.21 0.96 -15.96
N THR A 53 -12.56 -0.32 -15.78
CA THR A 53 -12.12 -1.41 -16.67
C THR A 53 -13.35 -2.18 -17.15
N LYS A 54 -14.26 -1.50 -17.84
CA LYS A 54 -15.19 -2.18 -18.75
C LYS A 54 -14.43 -2.32 -20.08
N PRO A 55 -13.92 -3.51 -20.46
CA PRO A 55 -13.41 -3.70 -21.82
C PRO A 55 -14.57 -3.42 -22.79
N PRO A 56 -14.37 -2.65 -23.89
CA PRO A 56 -15.39 -2.55 -24.92
C PRO A 56 -15.64 -3.96 -25.47
N SER A 57 -16.90 -4.38 -25.45
CA SER A 57 -17.38 -5.63 -26.04
C SER A 57 -16.87 -5.73 -27.49
N ALA A 58 -15.94 -6.65 -27.73
CA ALA A 58 -15.58 -7.04 -29.08
C ALA A 58 -16.76 -7.84 -29.66
N SER A 59 -17.43 -7.20 -30.61
CA SER A 59 -18.51 -7.75 -31.41
C SER A 59 -18.03 -8.94 -32.26
N ASN A 60 -18.75 -10.05 -32.15
CA ASN A 60 -19.12 -11.05 -33.17
C ASN A 60 -18.18 -11.33 -34.36
N THR A 61 -17.67 -12.57 -34.44
CA THR A 61 -17.67 -13.41 -35.67
C THR A 61 -17.50 -14.91 -35.32
N PRO A 62 -18.43 -15.79 -35.73
CA PRO A 62 -18.15 -17.22 -35.90
C PRO A 62 -17.72 -17.49 -37.34
N GLY A 63 -16.67 -18.28 -37.52
CA GLY A 63 -16.17 -18.71 -38.82
C GLY A 63 -17.11 -19.70 -39.51
N THR A 64 -17.38 -19.45 -40.78
CA THR A 64 -17.47 -20.42 -41.89
C THR A 64 -17.13 -19.66 -43.16
#